data_AF-A0A847H4F4-F1
#
_entry.id   AF-A0A847H4F4-F1
#
_cell.length_a   1.000
_cell.length_b   1.000
_cell.length_c   1.000
_cell.angle_alpha   90.00
_cell.angle_beta   90.00
_cell.angle_gamma   90.00
#
_symmetry.space_group_name_H-M   'P 1'
#
loop_
_entity.id
_entity.type
_entity.pdbx_description
1 polymer ?
#
loop_
_entity_poly.entity_id
_entity_poly.type
_entity_poly.pdbx_seq_one_letter_code
_entity_poly.pdbx_strand_id
1 'polypeptide(L)'
;MLITRINKYFIYIFIALLVLTAPTAAKADTIVGGVELDWPLKNQEEREKAINYYKELLFNREMVYEIPKEQFKPFKKDPHFLENREALKKGELVLPERELGAFYVMKKMLVIYGVKYNNDKYHIYYYDALGRLAYYDVLDKPFDEFPHIAKQYDSSGRLVGFSYYISDYDQYIFEDKQNFKGRWYGEKLYDKRAKSTMTRKLP
;
A
#
# COMPACT_ATOMS: atom_id res chain seq x y z
N MET A 1 43.29 3.88 -61.17
CA MET A 1 41.98 3.61 -60.53
C MET A 1 41.87 4.58 -59.34
N LEU A 2 41.08 5.64 -59.49
CA LEU A 2 41.02 6.77 -58.55
C LEU A 2 40.38 6.36 -57.21
N ILE A 3 41.11 6.54 -56.11
CA ILE A 3 40.52 6.62 -54.77
C ILE A 3 40.50 8.10 -54.38
N THR A 4 39.32 8.68 -54.44
CA THR A 4 39.03 10.07 -54.06
C THR A 4 39.22 10.25 -52.55
N ARG A 5 40.06 11.23 -52.19
CA ARG A 5 40.22 11.75 -50.83
C ARG A 5 38.87 12.27 -50.32
N ILE A 6 38.28 11.60 -49.34
CA ILE A 6 37.14 12.11 -48.59
C ILE A 6 37.65 13.23 -47.66
N ASN A 7 37.10 14.42 -47.88
CA ASN A 7 37.50 15.66 -47.23
C ASN A 7 37.05 15.65 -45.75
N LYS A 8 37.97 15.89 -44.80
CA LYS A 8 37.69 15.82 -43.34
C LYS A 8 36.56 16.73 -42.86
N TYR A 9 36.16 17.70 -43.67
CA TYR A 9 35.03 18.62 -43.40
C TYR A 9 33.65 18.00 -43.64
N PHE A 10 33.53 16.88 -44.36
CA PHE A 10 32.25 16.20 -44.56
C PHE A 10 31.77 15.43 -43.31
N ILE A 11 32.70 14.97 -42.47
CA ILE A 11 32.37 14.24 -41.23
C ILE A 11 31.77 15.18 -40.18
N TYR A 12 32.22 16.44 -40.11
CA TYR A 12 31.68 17.43 -39.17
C TYR A 12 30.31 17.98 -39.59
N ILE A 13 30.01 18.05 -40.89
CA ILE A 13 28.68 18.46 -41.38
C ILE A 13 27.63 17.38 -41.10
N PHE A 14 27.99 16.10 -41.15
CA PHE A 14 27.08 15.00 -40.83
C PHE A 14 26.78 14.89 -39.32
N ILE A 15 27.73 15.27 -38.46
CA ILE A 15 27.53 15.30 -37.00
C ILE A 15 26.74 16.55 -36.55
N ALA A 16 26.86 17.68 -37.26
CA ALA A 16 26.09 18.88 -36.95
C ALA A 16 24.61 18.80 -37.39
N LEU A 17 24.28 18.00 -38.41
CA LEU A 17 22.89 17.81 -38.87
C LEU A 17 22.07 16.79 -38.06
N LEU A 18 22.72 15.94 -37.26
CA LEU A 18 22.07 14.97 -36.36
C LEU A 18 21.58 15.59 -35.03
N VAL A 19 21.92 16.85 -34.75
CA VAL A 19 21.54 17.55 -33.51
C VAL A 19 20.28 18.43 -33.69
N LEU A 20 19.77 18.58 -34.92
CA LEU A 20 18.61 19.43 -35.22
C LEU A 20 17.30 18.67 -35.50
N THR A 21 17.29 17.34 -35.35
CA THR A 21 16.05 16.55 -35.35
C THR A 21 15.93 15.70 -34.08
N ALA A 22 16.32 16.27 -32.94
CA ALA A 22 15.82 15.76 -31.67
C ALA A 22 14.28 15.90 -31.74
N PRO A 23 13.50 14.81 -31.62
CA PRO A 23 12.07 14.97 -31.43
C PRO A 23 11.92 15.86 -30.20
N THR A 24 11.30 17.03 -30.36
CA THR A 24 10.81 17.82 -29.23
C THR A 24 10.12 16.83 -28.32
N ALA A 25 10.66 16.65 -27.11
CA ALA A 25 10.07 15.78 -26.12
C ALA A 25 8.60 16.19 -26.03
N ALA A 26 7.73 15.36 -26.61
CA ALA A 26 6.31 15.56 -26.51
C ALA A 26 6.05 15.62 -25.01
N LYS A 27 5.50 16.74 -24.56
CA LYS A 27 4.94 16.85 -23.23
C LYS A 27 3.92 15.72 -23.18
N ALA A 28 4.28 14.62 -22.54
CA ALA A 28 3.36 13.52 -22.36
C ALA A 28 2.23 14.11 -21.52
N ASP A 29 1.07 14.29 -22.14
CA ASP A 29 -0.16 14.51 -21.40
C ASP A 29 -0.34 13.26 -20.55
N THR A 30 0.04 13.39 -19.27
CA THR A 30 -0.17 12.35 -18.29
C THR A 30 -1.67 12.14 -18.17
N ILE A 31 -2.11 10.99 -18.64
CA ILE A 31 -3.43 10.43 -18.41
C ILE A 31 -3.70 10.53 -16.91
N VAL A 32 -4.76 11.25 -16.55
CA VAL A 32 -5.27 11.41 -15.18
C VAL A 32 -5.46 10.00 -14.58
N GLY A 33 -4.59 9.62 -13.64
CA GLY A 33 -4.59 8.30 -13.03
C GLY A 33 -3.20 7.69 -12.73
N GLY A 34 -2.11 8.37 -13.07
CA GLY A 34 -0.76 7.97 -12.64
C GLY A 34 -0.51 8.34 -11.17
N VAL A 35 -0.61 7.37 -10.26
CA VAL A 35 -0.17 7.54 -8.87
C VAL A 35 1.36 7.72 -8.86
N GLU A 36 1.80 8.99 -8.85
CA GLU A 36 3.21 9.39 -8.76
C GLU A 36 3.80 8.89 -7.44
N LEU A 37 5.03 8.35 -7.49
CA LEU A 37 5.86 7.83 -6.38
C LEU A 37 6.19 8.92 -5.33
N ASP A 38 5.16 9.49 -4.72
CA ASP A 38 5.23 10.83 -4.17
C ASP A 38 5.79 10.83 -2.74
N TRP A 39 5.42 9.88 -1.87
CA TRP A 39 5.80 9.93 -0.45
C TRP A 39 7.31 10.03 -0.16
N PRO A 40 8.18 9.23 -0.83
CA PRO A 40 9.63 9.36 -0.67
C PRO A 40 10.19 10.66 -1.27
N LEU A 41 9.51 11.24 -2.26
CA LEU A 41 9.93 12.45 -2.97
C LEU A 41 9.49 13.74 -2.27
N LYS A 42 8.38 13.70 -1.51
CA LYS A 42 7.92 14.83 -0.69
C LYS A 42 9.00 15.33 0.25
N ASN A 43 9.07 16.64 0.45
CA ASN A 43 9.81 17.19 1.57
C ASN A 43 9.06 16.98 2.91
N GLN A 44 9.69 17.32 4.03
CA GLN A 44 9.12 17.08 5.36
C GLN A 44 7.83 17.88 5.61
N GLU A 45 7.77 19.13 5.14
CA GLU A 45 6.60 20.01 5.31
C GLU A 45 5.39 19.46 4.56
N GLU A 46 5.58 18.97 3.33
CA GLU A 46 4.53 18.37 2.53
C GLU A 46 3.98 17.08 3.16
N ARG A 47 4.86 16.26 3.77
CA ARG A 47 4.44 15.06 4.51
C ARG A 47 3.60 15.43 5.72
N GLU A 48 4.00 16.44 6.47
CA GLU A 48 3.26 16.91 7.65
C GLU A 48 1.89 17.47 7.28
N LYS A 49 1.81 18.28 6.21
CA LYS A 49 0.53 18.75 5.65
C LYS A 49 -0.38 17.58 5.28
N ALA A 50 0.13 16.58 4.57
CA ALA A 50 -0.66 15.41 4.19
C ALA A 50 -1.10 14.59 5.42
N ILE A 51 -0.21 14.34 6.38
CA ILE A 51 -0.54 13.64 7.63
C ILE A 51 -1.66 14.35 8.38
N ASN A 52 -1.58 15.67 8.52
CA ASN A 52 -2.59 16.45 9.22
C ASN A 52 -3.94 16.42 8.50
N TYR A 53 -3.94 16.55 7.17
CA TYR A 53 -5.16 16.44 6.36
C TYR A 53 -5.89 15.11 6.58
N TYR A 54 -5.19 13.98 6.47
CA TYR A 54 -5.83 12.67 6.66
C TYR A 54 -6.19 12.37 8.11
N LYS A 55 -5.44 12.93 9.07
CA LYS A 55 -5.80 12.89 10.49
C LYS A 55 -7.16 13.58 10.71
N GLU A 56 -7.34 14.79 10.20
CA GLU A 56 -8.60 15.52 10.35
C GLU A 56 -9.78 14.78 9.71
N LEU A 57 -9.59 14.20 8.52
CA LEU A 57 -10.61 13.38 7.87
C LEU A 57 -11.02 12.14 8.69
N LEU A 58 -10.06 11.48 9.34
CA LEU A 58 -10.31 10.28 10.12
C LEU A 58 -10.99 10.58 11.45
N PHE A 59 -10.54 11.60 12.17
CA PHE A 59 -10.94 11.83 13.57
C PHE A 59 -12.04 12.87 13.78
N ASN A 60 -12.58 13.47 12.72
CA ASN A 60 -13.78 14.33 12.79
C ASN A 60 -15.10 13.53 12.79
N ARG A 61 -15.15 12.38 13.47
CA ARG A 61 -16.31 11.48 13.52
C ARG A 61 -16.40 10.77 14.86
N GLU A 62 -17.53 10.11 15.12
CA GLU A 62 -17.73 9.34 16.33
C GLU A 62 -16.81 8.10 16.41
N MET A 63 -16.25 7.90 17.60
CA MET A 63 -15.22 6.92 17.88
C MET A 63 -15.79 5.77 18.70
N VAL A 64 -15.79 4.57 18.12
CA VAL A 64 -16.20 3.34 18.81
C VAL A 64 -14.93 2.66 19.31
N TYR A 65 -14.64 2.82 20.60
CA TYR A 65 -13.38 2.36 21.21
C TYR A 65 -13.36 0.87 21.54
N GLU A 66 -14.52 0.25 21.71
CA GLU A 66 -14.64 -1.18 22.00
C GLU A 66 -15.79 -1.79 21.21
N ILE A 67 -15.64 -3.04 20.78
CA ILE A 67 -16.75 -3.82 20.24
C ILE A 67 -16.84 -5.20 20.90
N PRO A 68 -18.03 -5.84 20.87
CA PRO A 68 -18.23 -7.14 21.50
C PRO A 68 -17.34 -8.23 20.90
N LYS A 69 -16.72 -9.04 21.77
CA LYS A 69 -15.81 -10.12 21.37
C LYS A 69 -16.48 -11.18 20.51
N GLU A 70 -17.79 -11.29 20.64
CA GLU A 70 -18.69 -12.22 19.99
C GLU A 70 -18.70 -12.00 18.48
N GLN A 71 -18.51 -10.76 18.01
CA GLN A 71 -18.49 -10.42 16.58
C GLN A 71 -17.34 -11.10 15.82
N PHE A 72 -16.19 -11.28 16.48
CA PHE A 72 -14.99 -11.87 15.86
C PHE A 72 -14.55 -13.17 16.55
N LYS A 73 -15.35 -13.70 17.49
CA LYS A 73 -15.06 -14.95 18.20
C LYS A 73 -14.84 -16.14 17.25
N PRO A 74 -15.65 -16.34 16.17
CA PRO A 74 -15.42 -17.42 15.23
C PRO A 74 -14.05 -17.33 14.52
N PHE A 75 -13.53 -16.11 14.38
CA PHE A 75 -12.30 -15.80 13.68
C PHE A 75 -11.09 -15.66 14.59
N LYS A 76 -11.18 -15.96 15.90
CA LYS A 76 -10.03 -15.89 16.83
C LYS A 76 -8.85 -16.76 16.41
N LYS A 77 -9.14 -17.86 15.72
CA LYS A 77 -8.17 -18.65 14.98
C LYS A 77 -8.58 -18.60 13.51
N ASP A 78 -7.59 -18.55 12.63
CA ASP A 78 -7.84 -18.61 11.19
C ASP A 78 -8.49 -19.96 10.85
N PRO A 79 -9.74 -19.98 10.35
CA PRO A 79 -10.41 -21.22 9.98
C PRO A 79 -9.71 -21.94 8.81
N HIS A 80 -8.94 -21.23 8.00
CA HIS A 80 -8.20 -21.75 6.85
C HIS A 80 -6.68 -21.67 7.05
N PHE A 81 -6.19 -21.71 8.29
CA PHE A 81 -4.77 -21.47 8.63
C PHE A 81 -3.79 -22.25 7.76
N LEU A 82 -3.98 -23.57 7.63
CA LEU A 82 -3.06 -24.43 6.87
C LEU A 82 -3.06 -24.07 5.38
N GLU A 83 -4.24 -23.85 4.81
CA GLU A 83 -4.42 -23.51 3.40
C GLU A 83 -3.82 -22.13 3.09
N ASN A 84 -4.12 -21.12 3.92
CA ASN A 84 -3.57 -19.77 3.80
C ASN A 84 -2.04 -19.79 3.91
N ARG A 85 -1.49 -20.54 4.86
CA ARG A 85 -0.05 -20.66 5.04
C ARG A 85 0.63 -21.26 3.81
N GLU A 86 0.05 -22.31 3.21
CA GLU A 86 0.60 -22.91 2.01
C GLU A 86 0.48 -21.98 0.79
N ALA A 87 -0.66 -21.29 0.62
CA ALA A 87 -0.85 -20.30 -0.44
C ALA A 87 0.19 -19.16 -0.35
N LEU A 88 0.39 -18.59 0.85
CA LEU A 88 1.39 -17.55 1.10
C LEU A 88 2.83 -17.99 0.79
N LYS A 89 3.17 -19.26 1.05
CA LYS A 89 4.50 -19.81 0.69
C LYS A 89 4.69 -19.89 -0.82
N LYS A 90 3.63 -20.21 -1.57
CA LYS A 90 3.63 -20.28 -3.03
C LYS A 90 3.51 -18.90 -3.69
N GLY A 91 3.11 -17.87 -2.93
CA GLY A 91 2.81 -16.55 -3.47
C GLY A 91 1.43 -16.48 -4.13
N GLU A 92 0.54 -17.42 -3.81
CA GLU A 92 -0.86 -17.43 -4.23
C GLU A 92 -1.65 -16.51 -3.28
N LEU A 93 -2.01 -15.31 -3.76
CA LEU A 93 -2.66 -14.28 -2.94
C LEU A 93 -4.17 -14.14 -3.22
N VAL A 94 -4.65 -14.70 -4.33
CA VAL A 94 -6.07 -14.77 -4.66
C VAL A 94 -6.50 -16.23 -4.62
N LEU A 95 -7.49 -16.52 -3.79
CA LEU A 95 -8.12 -17.83 -3.64
C LEU A 95 -9.62 -17.70 -3.97
N PRO A 96 -10.35 -18.80 -4.25
CA PRO A 96 -11.74 -18.72 -4.71
C PRO A 96 -12.69 -17.91 -3.82
N GLU A 97 -12.48 -17.97 -2.49
CA GLU A 97 -13.37 -17.33 -1.51
C GLU A 97 -12.72 -16.18 -0.75
N ARG A 98 -11.42 -15.92 -0.97
CA ARG A 98 -10.67 -14.96 -0.16
C ARG A 98 -9.39 -14.48 -0.83
N GLU A 99 -8.97 -13.30 -0.43
CA GLU A 99 -7.70 -12.69 -0.79
C GLU A 99 -6.77 -12.62 0.43
N LEU A 100 -5.47 -12.76 0.18
CA LEU A 100 -4.43 -12.76 1.20
C LEU A 100 -3.47 -11.59 1.01
N GLY A 101 -3.20 -10.87 2.09
CA GLY A 101 -2.11 -9.90 2.17
C GLY A 101 -1.02 -10.39 3.11
N ALA A 102 0.24 -10.33 2.73
CA ALA A 102 1.35 -10.77 3.59
C ALA A 102 2.24 -9.60 3.99
N PHE A 103 2.56 -9.48 5.28
CA PHE A 103 3.33 -8.36 5.82
C PHE A 103 4.63 -8.84 6.45
N TYR A 104 5.74 -8.23 6.03
CA TYR A 104 7.08 -8.69 6.33
C TYR A 104 7.93 -7.60 7.00
N VAL A 105 8.80 -8.05 7.89
CA VAL A 105 9.95 -7.28 8.38
C VAL A 105 11.24 -7.89 7.85
N MET A 106 12.30 -7.08 7.78
CA MET A 106 13.59 -7.49 7.20
C MET A 106 13.45 -8.11 5.80
N LYS A 107 12.42 -7.70 5.05
CA LYS A 107 12.05 -8.16 3.70
C LYS A 107 11.67 -9.64 3.54
N LYS A 108 11.76 -10.47 4.58
CA LYS A 108 11.55 -11.93 4.47
C LYS A 108 10.81 -12.58 5.63
N MET A 109 10.77 -11.94 6.80
CA MET A 109 10.13 -12.52 7.98
C MET A 109 8.65 -12.13 7.99
N LEU A 110 7.77 -13.07 7.68
CA LEU A 110 6.32 -12.88 7.80
C LEU A 110 5.98 -12.63 9.26
N VAL A 111 5.38 -11.48 9.55
CA VAL A 111 4.95 -11.10 10.91
C VAL A 111 3.47 -11.37 11.09
N ILE A 112 2.69 -10.98 10.09
CA ILE A 112 1.24 -11.03 10.10
C ILE A 112 0.75 -11.18 8.65
N TYR A 113 -0.40 -11.78 8.45
CA TYR A 113 -1.08 -11.81 7.16
C TYR A 113 -2.55 -11.41 7.32
N GLY A 114 -3.06 -10.67 6.35
CA GLY A 114 -4.46 -10.27 6.26
C GLY A 114 -5.25 -11.24 5.39
N VAL A 115 -6.52 -11.42 5.71
CA VAL A 115 -7.50 -12.22 4.96
C VAL A 115 -8.74 -11.35 4.72
N LYS A 116 -9.07 -11.15 3.45
CA LYS A 116 -10.33 -10.53 3.01
C LYS A 116 -11.23 -11.65 2.48
N TYR A 117 -12.43 -11.81 3.02
CA TYR A 117 -13.37 -12.83 2.54
C TYR A 117 -14.35 -12.23 1.53
N ASN A 118 -14.61 -12.93 0.42
CA ASN A 118 -15.45 -12.40 -0.66
C ASN A 118 -16.92 -12.21 -0.22
N ASN A 119 -17.38 -13.00 0.76
CA ASN A 119 -18.73 -12.93 1.33
C ASN A 119 -18.86 -11.91 2.49
N ASP A 120 -17.75 -11.34 2.96
CA ASP A 120 -17.72 -10.32 4.01
C ASP A 120 -16.76 -9.19 3.61
N LYS A 121 -17.31 -8.21 2.90
CA LYS A 121 -16.54 -7.09 2.36
C LYS A 121 -16.26 -5.98 3.37
N TYR A 122 -16.86 -6.03 4.56
CA TYR A 122 -16.74 -4.99 5.58
C TYR A 122 -15.74 -5.31 6.68
N HIS A 123 -15.10 -6.48 6.60
CA HIS A 123 -14.11 -6.91 7.58
C HIS A 123 -12.83 -7.43 6.92
N ILE A 124 -11.70 -7.16 7.57
CA ILE A 124 -10.40 -7.73 7.21
C ILE A 124 -9.79 -8.33 8.47
N TYR A 125 -9.35 -9.59 8.40
CA TYR A 125 -8.82 -10.32 9.54
C TYR A 125 -7.32 -10.46 9.42
N TYR A 126 -6.58 -10.10 10.47
CA TYR A 126 -5.12 -10.18 10.47
C TYR A 126 -4.64 -11.19 11.50
N TYR A 127 -3.89 -12.18 11.02
CA TYR A 127 -3.42 -13.31 11.80
C TYR A 127 -1.91 -13.33 11.93
N ASP A 128 -1.42 -13.68 13.12
CA ASP A 128 0.00 -13.94 13.31
C ASP A 128 0.45 -15.21 12.56
N ALA A 129 1.75 -15.49 12.56
CA ALA A 129 2.31 -16.65 11.87
C ALA A 129 1.80 -18.02 12.37
N LEU A 130 1.06 -18.07 13.49
CA LEU A 130 0.44 -19.26 14.06
C LEU A 130 -1.08 -19.31 13.82
N GLY A 131 -1.63 -18.40 13.01
CA GLY A 131 -3.05 -18.34 12.68
C GLY A 131 -3.91 -17.81 13.82
N ARG A 132 -3.34 -17.07 14.78
CA ARG A 132 -4.11 -16.42 15.85
C ARG A 132 -4.46 -15.01 15.44
N LEU A 133 -5.71 -14.61 15.65
CA LEU A 133 -6.16 -13.26 15.33
C LEU A 133 -5.37 -12.26 16.16
N ALA A 134 -4.65 -11.37 15.48
CA ALA A 134 -3.91 -10.27 16.09
C ALA A 134 -4.73 -8.98 16.01
N TYR A 135 -5.28 -8.69 14.83
CA TYR A 135 -6.13 -7.53 14.58
C TYR A 135 -7.29 -7.90 13.66
N TYR A 136 -8.33 -7.08 13.67
CA TYR A 136 -9.33 -7.07 12.61
C TYR A 136 -9.78 -5.64 12.35
N ASP A 137 -10.02 -5.34 11.09
CA ASP A 137 -10.53 -4.06 10.64
C ASP A 137 -12.04 -4.14 10.44
N VAL A 138 -12.75 -3.10 10.86
CA VAL A 138 -14.16 -2.85 10.54
C VAL A 138 -14.20 -1.63 9.60
N LEU A 139 -14.76 -1.82 8.41
CA LEU A 139 -14.74 -0.82 7.35
C LEU A 139 -16.06 -0.04 7.29
N ASP A 140 -16.01 1.23 6.88
CA ASP A 140 -17.21 2.03 6.62
C ASP A 140 -17.81 1.80 5.22
N LYS A 141 -17.07 1.14 4.33
CA LYS A 141 -17.48 0.70 2.98
C LYS A 141 -16.86 -0.66 2.65
N PRO A 142 -17.37 -1.38 1.64
CA PRO A 142 -16.72 -2.58 1.12
C PRO A 142 -15.23 -2.35 0.79
N PHE A 143 -14.37 -3.33 1.06
CA PHE A 143 -12.92 -3.19 0.87
C PHE A 143 -12.48 -2.91 -0.58
N ASP A 144 -13.38 -3.12 -1.56
CA ASP A 144 -13.18 -2.87 -2.99
C ASP A 144 -13.73 -1.50 -3.45
N GLU A 145 -14.26 -0.69 -2.53
CA GLU A 145 -14.75 0.66 -2.78
C GLU A 145 -13.84 1.70 -2.12
N PHE A 146 -13.27 2.62 -2.91
CA PHE A 146 -12.39 3.68 -2.40
C PHE A 146 -12.97 5.09 -2.62
N PRO A 147 -12.61 6.08 -1.78
CA PRO A 147 -11.87 5.91 -0.52
C PRO A 147 -12.78 5.37 0.60
N HIS A 148 -12.18 4.66 1.55
CA HIS A 148 -12.86 4.13 2.73
C HIS A 148 -11.95 4.17 3.96
N ILE A 149 -12.53 3.87 5.12
CA ILE A 149 -11.85 3.92 6.40
C ILE A 149 -12.03 2.60 7.12
N ALA A 150 -10.94 2.17 7.75
CA ALA A 150 -10.95 1.05 8.66
C ALA A 150 -10.74 1.53 10.10
N LYS A 151 -11.53 0.99 11.01
CA LYS A 151 -11.27 0.99 12.45
C LYS A 151 -10.61 -0.35 12.79
N GLN A 152 -9.38 -0.31 13.28
CA GLN A 152 -8.62 -1.52 13.62
C GLN A 152 -8.74 -1.82 15.11
N TYR A 153 -9.10 -3.05 15.42
CA TYR A 153 -9.26 -3.53 16.78
C TYR A 153 -8.32 -4.69 17.06
N ASP A 154 -7.86 -4.83 18.31
CA ASP A 154 -7.10 -5.98 18.77
C ASP A 154 -8.00 -7.21 19.03
N SER A 155 -7.37 -8.36 19.26
CA SER A 155 -8.05 -9.62 19.60
C SER A 155 -8.92 -9.61 20.87
N SER A 156 -8.89 -8.52 21.65
CA SER A 156 -9.74 -8.30 22.82
C SER A 156 -10.93 -7.40 22.53
N GLY A 157 -11.01 -6.79 21.33
CA GLY A 157 -12.08 -5.91 20.91
C GLY A 157 -11.80 -4.44 21.16
N ARG A 158 -10.57 -4.07 21.54
CA ARG A 158 -10.20 -2.66 21.79
C ARG A 158 -9.64 -2.04 20.53
N LEU A 159 -10.07 -0.82 20.24
CA LEU A 159 -9.58 0.00 19.15
C LEU A 159 -8.09 0.29 19.36
N VAL A 160 -7.28 0.03 18.34
CA VAL A 160 -5.82 0.26 18.37
C VAL A 160 -5.33 1.16 17.23
N GLY A 161 -6.18 1.43 16.25
CA GLY A 161 -5.80 2.30 15.15
C GLY A 161 -6.88 2.54 14.12
N PHE A 162 -6.52 3.35 13.15
CA PHE A 162 -7.34 3.78 12.03
C PHE A 162 -6.52 3.76 10.76
N SER A 163 -7.17 3.40 9.67
CA SER A 163 -6.57 3.51 8.35
C SER A 163 -7.50 4.28 7.42
N TYR A 164 -6.96 5.23 6.67
CA TYR A 164 -7.64 5.87 5.55
C TYR A 164 -7.10 5.25 4.26
N TYR A 165 -7.94 4.50 3.56
CA TYR A 165 -7.59 3.86 2.30
C TYR A 165 -7.95 4.76 1.12
N ILE A 166 -6.94 5.11 0.34
CA ILE A 166 -7.07 5.87 -0.91
C ILE A 166 -7.21 4.88 -2.09
N SER A 167 -6.49 3.77 -2.02
CA SER A 167 -6.56 2.60 -2.90
C SER A 167 -6.04 1.37 -2.15
N ASP A 168 -6.06 0.18 -2.76
CA ASP A 168 -5.42 -1.01 -2.18
C ASP A 168 -3.93 -0.77 -1.85
N TYR A 169 -3.29 0.05 -2.68
CA TYR A 169 -1.86 0.29 -2.65
C TYR A 169 -1.47 1.57 -1.90
N ASP A 170 -2.43 2.34 -1.37
CA ASP A 170 -2.16 3.61 -0.69
C ASP A 170 -3.09 3.83 0.51
N GLN A 171 -2.51 3.86 1.72
CA GLN A 171 -3.26 4.12 2.94
C GLN A 171 -2.44 4.83 4.00
N TYR A 172 -3.08 5.72 4.76
CA TYR A 172 -2.51 6.37 5.94
C TYR A 172 -2.99 5.67 7.20
N ILE A 173 -2.07 5.34 8.10
CA ILE A 173 -2.36 4.61 9.33
C ILE A 173 -2.06 5.49 10.54
N PHE A 174 -2.99 5.52 11.47
CA PHE A 174 -2.90 6.21 12.74
C PHE A 174 -3.18 5.27 13.90
N GLU A 175 -2.57 5.55 15.05
CA GLU A 175 -2.92 4.92 16.32
C GLU A 175 -4.25 5.46 16.86
N ASP A 176 -4.83 4.77 17.84
CA ASP A 176 -6.01 5.22 18.60
C ASP A 176 -5.86 6.63 19.19
N LYS A 177 -4.63 7.01 19.57
CA LYS A 177 -4.25 8.35 20.04
C LYS A 177 -3.96 9.37 18.92
N GLN A 178 -4.37 9.06 17.69
CA GLN A 178 -4.22 9.92 16.52
C GLN A 178 -2.76 10.25 16.14
N ASN A 179 -1.82 9.42 16.59
CA ASN A 179 -0.42 9.51 16.18
C ASN A 179 -0.26 8.83 14.82
N PHE A 180 0.49 9.46 13.91
CA PHE A 180 0.81 8.84 12.63
C PHE A 180 1.73 7.63 12.82
N LYS A 181 1.24 6.44 12.45
CA LYS A 181 1.98 5.19 12.52
C LYS A 181 2.81 4.95 11.25
N GLY A 182 2.25 5.31 10.11
CA GLY A 182 2.92 5.20 8.82
C GLY A 182 1.95 5.28 7.66
N ARG A 183 2.49 5.32 6.44
CA ARG A 183 1.73 5.25 5.20
C ARG A 183 2.15 3.99 4.44
N TRP A 184 1.21 3.10 4.14
CA TRP A 184 1.50 2.13 3.09
C TRP A 184 1.40 2.82 1.75
N TYR A 185 2.43 2.66 0.95
CA TYR A 185 2.48 3.18 -0.39
C TYR A 185 3.18 2.16 -1.28
N GLY A 186 2.42 1.58 -2.22
CA GLY A 186 2.77 0.34 -2.90
C GLY A 186 2.98 -0.79 -1.90
N GLU A 187 4.14 -1.44 -2.01
CA GLU A 187 4.54 -2.57 -1.18
C GLU A 187 5.29 -2.17 0.11
N LYS A 188 5.41 -0.89 0.43
CA LYS A 188 6.24 -0.42 1.55
C LYS A 188 5.44 0.40 2.55
N LEU A 189 5.68 0.14 3.83
CA LEU A 189 5.25 1.01 4.92
C LEU A 189 6.36 2.03 5.17
N TYR A 190 5.99 3.30 5.13
CA TYR A 190 6.89 4.41 5.39
C TYR A 190 6.52 5.12 6.68
N ASP A 191 7.53 5.49 7.46
CA ASP A 191 7.36 6.38 8.60
C ASP A 191 7.21 7.86 8.17
N LYS A 192 7.07 8.76 9.15
CA LYS A 192 6.91 10.21 8.92
C LYS A 192 8.09 10.88 8.21
N ARG A 193 9.24 10.22 8.14
CA ARG A 193 10.47 10.68 7.48
C ARG A 193 10.73 9.96 6.15
N ALA A 194 9.73 9.21 5.67
CA ALA A 194 9.81 8.33 4.50
C ALA A 194 10.89 7.24 4.59
N LYS A 195 11.24 6.80 5.80
CA LYS A 195 12.02 5.58 5.98
C LYS A 195 11.08 4.38 5.89
N SER A 196 11.42 3.40 5.06
CA SER A 196 10.66 2.15 4.97
C SER A 196 10.92 1.27 6.20
N THR A 197 9.85 0.81 6.84
CA THR A 197 9.89 0.00 8.08
C THR A 197 9.38 -1.43 7.89
N MET A 198 8.42 -1.63 6.98
CA MET A 198 7.86 -2.93 6.63
C MET A 198 7.60 -3.02 5.13
N THR A 199 7.46 -4.25 4.63
CA THR A 199 7.00 -4.51 3.27
C THR A 199 5.75 -5.38 3.27
N ARG A 200 4.95 -5.30 2.22
CA ARG A 200 3.78 -6.15 2.02
C ARG A 200 3.72 -6.73 0.61
N LYS A 201 3.03 -7.84 0.48
CA LYS A 201 2.52 -8.36 -0.79
C LYS A 201 1.01 -8.39 -0.71
N LEU A 202 0.36 -7.89 -1.75
CA LEU A 202 -1.09 -7.85 -1.89
C LEU A 202 -1.49 -8.58 -3.19
N PRO A 203 -2.76 -9.01 -3.32
CA PRO A 203 -3.32 -9.55 -4.55
C PRO A 203 -3.05 -8.70 -5.80
#